data_AF-A0A401I137-F1
#
_entry.id   AF-A0A401I137-F1
#
_cell.length_a   1.000
_cell.length_b   1.000
_cell.length_c   1.000
_cell.angle_alpha   90.00
_cell.angle_beta   90.00
_cell.angle_gamma   90.00
#
_symmetry.space_group_name_H-M   'P 1'
#
loop_
_entity.id
_entity.type
_entity.pdbx_description
1 polymer ?
#
loop_
_entity_poly.entity_id
_entity_poly.type
_entity_poly.pdbx_seq_one_letter_code
_entity_poly.pdbx_strand_id
1 'polypeptide(L)'
;MNEPTLKKAMDTLEFLSQDQEARRLYEERQKYLHDEASMIEWATEKGMQKGFEKGRTVIAHNMLAMGLEISVIAKASGLSEEDVKLLKRGQIGRVEDE
;
A
#
# COMPACT_ATOMS: atom_id res chain seq x y z
N MET A 1 4.87 50.68 31.58
CA MET A 1 3.69 49.84 31.27
C MET A 1 3.44 48.92 32.46
N ASN A 2 2.58 49.32 33.39
CA ASN A 2 2.28 48.56 34.62
C ASN A 2 0.76 48.42 34.77
N GLU A 3 0.14 47.61 33.90
CA GLU A 3 -1.20 47.10 34.15
C GLU A 3 -1.11 45.60 34.44
N PRO A 4 -1.11 45.19 35.73
CA PRO A 4 -1.04 43.80 36.15
C PRO A 4 -2.17 42.94 35.56
N THR A 5 -3.30 43.56 35.26
CA THR A 5 -4.47 42.97 34.59
C THR A 5 -4.17 42.59 33.15
N LEU A 6 -3.49 43.47 32.40
CA LEU A 6 -3.11 43.22 31.02
C LEU A 6 -2.13 42.05 30.93
N LYS A 7 -1.14 42.03 31.84
CA LYS A 7 -0.17 40.93 31.93
C LYS A 7 -0.84 39.59 32.25
N LYS A 8 -1.74 39.55 33.24
CA LYS A 8 -2.50 38.33 33.56
C LYS A 8 -3.34 37.84 32.39
N ALA A 9 -3.98 38.74 31.64
CA ALA A 9 -4.76 38.37 30.45
C ALA A 9 -3.87 37.77 29.35
N MET A 10 -2.67 38.32 29.14
CA MET A 10 -1.68 37.77 28.20
C MET A 10 -1.19 36.39 28.64
N ASP A 11 -0.82 36.21 29.91
CA ASP A 11 -0.35 34.93 30.45
C ASP A 11 -1.43 33.83 30.32
N THR A 12 -2.70 34.16 30.55
CA THR A 12 -3.82 33.21 30.35
C THR A 12 -4.05 32.89 28.88
N LEU A 13 -3.88 33.86 27.99
CA LEU A 13 -4.05 33.66 26.55
C LEU A 13 -2.90 32.82 25.98
N GLU A 14 -1.68 32.97 26.50
CA GLU A 14 -0.53 32.12 26.21
C GLU A 14 -0.73 30.68 26.72
N PHE A 15 -1.28 30.51 27.93
CA PHE A 15 -1.62 29.18 28.45
C PHE A 15 -2.73 28.48 27.65
N LEU A 16 -3.76 29.22 27.21
CA LEU A 16 -4.82 28.69 26.36
C LEU A 16 -4.35 28.46 24.91
N SER A 17 -3.43 29.30 24.40
CA SER A 17 -2.84 29.09 23.07
C SER A 17 -1.90 27.88 23.06
N GLN A 18 -1.27 27.54 24.19
CA GLN A 18 -0.54 26.28 24.36
C GLN A 18 -1.46 25.07 24.22
N ASP A 19 -2.74 25.15 24.60
CA ASP A 19 -3.71 24.08 24.35
C ASP A 19 -4.00 23.93 22.85
N GLN A 20 -4.17 25.05 22.13
CA GLN A 20 -4.38 25.03 20.67
C GLN A 20 -3.13 24.58 19.90
N GLU A 21 -1.95 25.06 20.26
CA GLU A 21 -0.67 24.66 19.66
C GLU A 21 -0.33 23.20 19.99
N ALA A 22 -0.55 22.76 21.24
CA ALA A 22 -0.37 21.35 21.62
C ALA A 22 -1.35 20.45 20.87
N ARG A 23 -2.60 20.88 20.69
CA ARG A 23 -3.58 20.18 19.85
C ARG A 23 -3.15 20.11 18.40
N ARG A 24 -2.65 21.22 17.83
CA ARG A 24 -2.13 21.22 16.45
C ARG A 24 -0.96 20.26 16.29
N LEU A 25 0.02 20.31 17.20
CA LEU A 25 1.19 19.40 17.18
C LEU A 25 0.76 17.93 17.35
N TYR A 26 -0.24 17.67 18.18
CA TYR A 26 -0.82 16.34 18.33
C TYR A 26 -1.50 15.88 17.03
N GLU A 27 -2.33 16.73 16.41
CA GLU A 27 -3.01 16.44 15.15
C GLU A 27 -2.02 16.22 14.00
N GLU A 28 -0.96 17.03 13.90
CA GLU A 28 0.12 16.87 12.93
C GLU A 28 0.87 15.54 13.13
N ARG A 29 1.18 15.17 14.38
CA ARG A 29 1.79 13.88 14.70
C ARG A 29 0.86 12.72 14.34
N GLN A 30 -0.42 12.81 14.68
CA GLN A 30 -1.41 11.79 14.35
C GLN A 30 -1.54 11.62 12.84
N LYS A 31 -1.57 12.74 12.10
CA LYS A 31 -1.59 12.74 10.64
C LYS A 31 -0.36 12.03 10.07
N TYR A 32 0.85 12.38 10.55
CA TYR A 32 2.08 11.73 10.10
C TYR A 32 2.04 10.21 10.32
N LEU A 33 1.60 9.76 11.50
CA LEU A 33 1.49 8.34 11.81
C LEU A 33 0.46 7.62 10.93
N HIS A 34 -0.66 8.28 10.60
CA HIS A 34 -1.66 7.73 9.68
C HIS A 34 -1.13 7.65 8.25
N ASP A 35 -0.43 8.68 7.79
CA ASP A 35 0.17 8.70 6.45
C ASP A 35 1.23 7.58 6.34
N GLU A 36 2.07 7.41 7.36
CA GLU A 36 3.07 6.33 7.43
C GLU A 36 2.41 4.94 7.42
N ALA A 37 1.39 4.73 8.27
CA ALA A 37 0.66 3.46 8.30
C ALA A 37 -0.01 3.16 6.94
N SER A 38 -0.62 4.16 6.33
CA SER A 38 -1.28 4.03 5.02
C SER A 38 -0.27 3.69 3.91
N MET A 39 0.92 4.29 3.93
CA MET A 39 1.98 3.96 2.98
C MET A 39 2.44 2.50 3.11
N ILE A 40 2.62 2.02 4.35
CA ILE A 40 3.05 0.65 4.60
C ILE A 40 1.97 -0.35 4.17
N GLU A 41 0.71 -0.08 4.50
CA GLU A 41 -0.42 -0.91 4.09
C GLU A 41 -0.51 -0.99 2.55
N TRP A 42 -0.44 0.16 1.88
CA TRP A 42 -0.47 0.22 0.42
C TRP A 42 0.69 -0.55 -0.21
N ALA A 43 1.92 -0.38 0.29
CA ALA A 43 3.10 -1.08 -0.22
C ALA A 43 2.99 -2.59 -0.02
N THR A 44 2.46 -3.02 1.13
CA THR A 44 2.27 -4.44 1.46
C THR A 44 1.21 -5.07 0.56
N GLU A 45 0.05 -4.42 0.42
CA GLU A 45 -1.03 -4.91 -0.45
C GLU A 45 -0.57 -5.01 -1.91
N LYS A 46 0.12 -3.98 -2.42
CA LYS A 46 0.68 -4.00 -3.79
C LYS A 46 1.75 -5.07 -3.96
N GLY A 47 2.61 -5.27 -2.97
CA GLY A 47 3.61 -6.33 -2.98
C GLY A 47 2.97 -7.72 -3.02
N MET A 48 1.94 -7.94 -2.20
CA MET A 48 1.23 -9.21 -2.14
C MET A 48 0.45 -9.50 -3.42
N GLN A 49 -0.24 -8.51 -3.99
CA GLN A 49 -0.94 -8.63 -5.28
C GLN A 49 0.05 -9.00 -6.39
N LYS A 50 1.17 -8.27 -6.52
CA LYS A 50 2.22 -8.58 -7.50
C LYS A 50 2.79 -9.98 -7.30
N GLY A 51 3.05 -10.37 -6.05
CA GLY A 51 3.56 -11.70 -5.71
C GLY A 51 2.59 -12.82 -6.11
N PHE A 52 1.30 -12.61 -5.90
CA PHE A 52 0.27 -13.57 -6.30
C PHE A 52 0.14 -13.69 -7.81
N GLU A 53 0.16 -12.58 -8.54
CA GLU A 53 0.16 -12.57 -10.01
C GLU A 53 1.39 -13.27 -10.58
N LYS A 54 2.60 -12.95 -10.08
CA LYS A 54 3.84 -13.64 -10.43
C LYS A 54 3.77 -15.13 -10.14
N GLY A 55 3.26 -15.52 -8.97
CA GLY A 55 3.12 -16.93 -8.59
C GLY A 55 2.23 -17.71 -9.56
N ARG A 56 1.10 -17.11 -9.97
CA ARG A 56 0.15 -17.73 -10.91
C ARG A 56 0.75 -17.92 -12.30
N THR A 57 1.50 -16.94 -12.81
CA THR A 57 2.16 -17.05 -14.12
C THR A 57 3.29 -18.10 -14.09
N VAL A 58 4.08 -18.16 -13.02
CA VAL A 58 5.12 -19.18 -12.84
C VAL A 58 4.51 -20.59 -12.78
N ILE A 59 3.44 -20.79 -12.01
CA ILE A 59 2.73 -22.07 -11.94
C ILE A 59 2.21 -22.47 -13.32
N ALA A 60 1.55 -21.55 -14.04
CA ALA A 60 1.04 -21.82 -15.36
C ALA A 60 2.14 -22.16 -16.37
N HIS A 61 3.28 -21.48 -16.32
CA HIS A 61 4.45 -21.78 -17.16
C HIS A 61 5.02 -23.17 -16.87
N ASN A 62 5.14 -23.54 -15.59
CA ASN A 62 5.62 -24.86 -15.20
C ASN A 62 4.65 -25.95 -15.67
N MET A 63 3.34 -25.74 -15.54
CA MET A 63 2.33 -26.69 -16.01
C MET A 63 2.30 -26.82 -17.54
N LEU A 64 2.50 -25.71 -18.28
CA LEU A 64 2.65 -25.73 -19.73
C LEU A 64 3.89 -26.55 -20.15
N ALA A 65 5.00 -26.40 -19.42
CA ALA A 65 6.21 -27.19 -19.66
C ALA A 65 6.02 -28.69 -19.37
N MET A 66 5.11 -29.03 -18.46
CA MET A 66 4.69 -30.42 -18.18
C MET A 66 3.71 -30.99 -19.22
N GLY A 67 3.29 -30.20 -20.22
CA GLY A 67 2.39 -30.64 -21.28
C GLY A 67 0.93 -30.79 -20.85
N LEU A 68 0.51 -30.13 -19.77
CA LEU A 68 -0.87 -30.16 -19.29
C LEU A 68 -1.82 -29.39 -20.23
N GLU A 69 -3.08 -29.79 -20.22
CA GLU A 69 -4.15 -29.14 -20.99
C GLU A 69 -4.44 -27.72 -20.49
N ILE A 70 -4.72 -26.81 -21.42
CA ILE A 70 -4.93 -25.37 -21.13
C ILE A 70 -6.07 -25.16 -20.12
N SER A 71 -7.14 -25.94 -20.22
CA SER A 71 -8.29 -25.86 -19.31
C SER A 71 -7.95 -26.23 -17.87
N VAL A 72 -7.07 -27.22 -17.69
CA VAL A 72 -6.58 -27.66 -16.37
C VAL A 72 -5.68 -26.59 -15.77
N ILE A 73 -4.79 -26.01 -16.59
CA ILE A 73 -3.87 -24.94 -16.18
C ILE A 73 -4.66 -23.71 -15.75
N ALA A 74 -5.64 -23.27 -16.54
CA ALA A 74 -6.50 -22.15 -16.21
C ALA A 74 -7.20 -22.36 -14.85
N LYS A 75 -7.77 -23.56 -14.63
CA LYS A 75 -8.44 -23.89 -13.36
C LYS A 75 -7.50 -23.93 -12.16
N ALA A 76 -6.29 -24.49 -12.32
CA ALA A 76 -5.34 -24.66 -11.22
C ALA A 76 -4.57 -23.37 -10.88
N SER A 77 -4.23 -22.56 -11.89
CA SER A 77 -3.56 -21.27 -11.71
C SER A 77 -4.54 -20.11 -11.46
N GLY A 78 -5.84 -20.35 -11.63
CA GLY A 78 -6.90 -19.34 -11.60
C GLY A 78 -6.91 -18.38 -12.79
N LEU A 79 -5.98 -18.49 -13.74
CA LEU A 79 -5.91 -17.65 -14.94
C LEU A 79 -7.02 -17.99 -15.94
N SER A 80 -7.35 -17.06 -16.83
CA SER A 80 -8.24 -17.39 -17.94
C SER A 80 -7.55 -18.29 -18.97
N GLU A 81 -8.31 -19.07 -19.74
CA GLU A 81 -7.72 -19.85 -20.83
C GLU A 81 -7.05 -18.97 -21.89
N GLU A 82 -7.52 -17.74 -22.06
CA GLU A 82 -6.93 -16.76 -22.96
C GLU A 82 -5.53 -16.35 -22.47
N ASP A 83 -5.39 -16.04 -21.17
CA ASP A 83 -4.10 -15.71 -20.55
C ASP A 83 -3.12 -16.87 -20.68
N VAL A 84 -3.57 -18.11 -20.47
CA VAL A 84 -2.73 -19.30 -20.63
C VAL A 84 -2.31 -19.50 -22.09
N LYS A 85 -3.20 -19.21 -23.06
CA LYS A 85 -2.85 -19.22 -24.50
C LYS A 85 -1.86 -18.12 -24.85
N LEU A 86 -1.96 -16.94 -24.25
CA LEU A 86 -1.00 -15.84 -24.44
C LEU A 86 0.37 -16.18 -23.84
N LEU A 87 0.40 -16.76 -22.64
CA LEU A 87 1.61 -17.31 -22.00
C LEU A 87 2.28 -18.36 -22.88
N LYS A 88 1.52 -19.31 -23.43
CA LYS A 88 2.03 -20.34 -24.35
C LYS A 88 2.64 -19.75 -25.62
N ARG A 89 2.09 -18.63 -26.11
CA ARG A 89 2.58 -17.91 -27.30
C ARG A 89 3.80 -17.01 -27.01
N GLY A 90 4.25 -16.93 -25.74
CA GLY A 90 5.35 -16.05 -25.33
C GLY A 90 5.00 -14.56 -25.37
N GLN A 91 3.70 -14.21 -25.45
CA GLN A 91 3.22 -12.83 -25.52
C GLN A 91 3.08 -12.19 -24.13
N ILE A 92 3.08 -13.01 -23.08
CA ILE A 92 3.25 -12.58 -21.70
C ILE A 92 4.63 -13.06 -21.30
N GLY A 93 5.58 -12.11 -21.24
CA GLY A 93 6.97 -12.39 -20.93
C GLY A 93 7.11 -13.09 -19.58
N ARG A 94 8.20 -13.85 -19.41
CA ARG A 94 8.72 -14.16 -18.07
C ARG A 94 8.69 -12.86 -17.29
N VAL A 95 8.10 -12.88 -16.09
CA VAL A 95 8.09 -11.69 -15.24
C VAL A 95 9.54 -11.46 -14.83
N GLU A 96 10.29 -10.74 -15.65
CA GLU A 96 11.64 -10.31 -15.34
C GLU A 96 11.53 -9.33 -14.17
N ASP A 97 12.34 -9.58 -13.16
CA ASP A 97 12.43 -8.77 -11.96
C ASP A 97 13.12 -7.45 -12.33
N GLU A 98 12.32 -6.37 -12.44
CA GLU A 98 12.82 -5.00 -12.28
C GLU A 98 13.34 -4.78 -10.85
#